data_AF-A0ABD0W2Y4-F1
#
_entry.id   AF-A0ABD0W2Y4-F1
#
_cell.length_a   1.000
_cell.length_b   1.000
_cell.length_c   1.000
_cell.angle_alpha   90.00
_cell.angle_beta   90.00
_cell.angle_gamma   90.00
#
_symmetry.space_group_name_H-M   'P 1'
#
loop_
_entity.id
_entity.type
_entity.pdbx_description
1 polymer ?
#
loop_
_entity_poly.entity_id
_entity_poly.type
_entity_poly.pdbx_seq_one_letter_code
_entity_poly.pdbx_strand_id
1 'polypeptide(L)'
;MELVSAPDPSAPSSPTPCSPNTTFQPQNQLFPSPPSTAPSKSSASQPGVPWHVDFHLNWDQVSSAIRLRVEKEERPLPDERKAFVVVLVDQMMQHERNPTRAMCHSVVRNIVRSHPKSFGDIGKHGDTAGDGCHSLLQQVKTRVEYRNRNNTLAQRRERRQRRGNGRRGQTGKRSC
;
A
#
# COMPACT_ATOMS: atom_id res chain seq x y z
N MET A 1 11.09 24.64 70.23
CA MET A 1 9.64 24.92 70.29
C MET A 1 9.01 24.28 69.06
N GLU A 2 8.68 22.98 69.12
CA GLU A 2 7.34 22.45 69.52
C GLU A 2 6.25 23.03 68.60
N LEU A 3 5.40 22.27 67.89
CA LEU A 3 4.67 21.02 68.18
C LEU A 3 4.23 20.43 66.80
N VAL A 4 4.40 19.13 66.47
CA VAL A 4 3.42 18.00 66.57
C VAL A 4 2.26 18.11 65.54
N SER A 5 1.70 17.10 64.88
CA SER A 5 1.89 15.66 64.71
C SER A 5 1.04 15.24 63.49
N ALA A 6 1.41 14.14 62.84
CA ALA A 6 0.59 13.39 61.88
C ALA A 6 -0.61 12.67 62.57
N PRO A 7 -1.59 12.09 61.83
CA PRO A 7 -1.40 10.71 61.32
C PRO A 7 -2.04 10.36 59.94
N ASP A 8 -1.40 9.40 59.27
CA ASP A 8 -1.88 8.43 58.24
C ASP A 8 -3.16 7.66 58.75
N PRO A 9 -4.00 6.89 57.98
CA PRO A 9 -3.59 6.05 56.85
C PRO A 9 -4.64 5.62 55.77
N SER A 10 -4.16 4.86 54.77
CA SER A 10 -4.86 3.77 54.05
C SER A 10 -6.12 4.04 53.21
N ALA A 11 -6.03 3.82 51.89
CA ALA A 11 -6.56 2.59 51.28
C ALA A 11 -6.40 2.57 49.74
N PRO A 12 -5.90 1.47 49.16
CA PRO A 12 -5.90 1.18 47.72
C PRO A 12 -7.18 0.46 47.27
N SER A 13 -7.77 0.87 46.15
CA SER A 13 -8.92 0.18 45.53
C SER A 13 -8.45 -0.77 44.44
N SER A 14 -8.79 -2.03 44.63
CA SER A 14 -8.31 -3.23 43.95
C SER A 14 -8.67 -3.36 42.46
N PRO A 15 -7.87 -4.12 41.70
CA PRO A 15 -8.31 -4.79 40.47
C PRO A 15 -8.98 -6.15 40.80
N THR A 16 -10.17 -6.37 40.23
CA THR A 16 -10.74 -7.71 39.97
C THR A 16 -10.39 -8.10 38.53
N PRO A 17 -9.99 -9.34 38.24
CA PRO A 17 -10.99 -10.39 38.06
C PRO A 17 -10.65 -11.74 38.71
N CYS A 18 -11.72 -12.45 38.99
CA CYS A 18 -11.83 -13.78 39.54
C CYS A 18 -11.37 -14.89 38.57
N SER A 19 -10.74 -15.91 39.17
CA SER A 19 -10.73 -17.35 38.85
C SER A 19 -9.36 -17.91 38.44
N PRO A 20 -8.88 -18.92 39.21
CA PRO A 20 -8.63 -20.19 38.56
C PRO A 20 -9.14 -21.34 39.41
N ASN A 21 -10.08 -22.11 38.88
CA ASN A 21 -10.20 -23.51 39.26
C ASN A 21 -10.66 -24.30 38.04
N THR A 22 -9.81 -25.20 37.57
CA THR A 22 -10.19 -26.50 37.01
C THR A 22 -8.91 -27.25 36.64
N THR A 23 -8.57 -28.18 37.52
CA THR A 23 -8.41 -29.61 37.20
C THR A 23 -7.25 -30.03 36.30
N PHE A 24 -6.33 -30.76 36.94
CA PHE A 24 -5.45 -31.76 36.36
C PHE A 24 -6.17 -32.66 35.34
N GLN A 25 -5.58 -32.80 34.14
CA GLN A 25 -5.57 -34.06 33.40
C GLN A 25 -4.30 -34.17 32.55
N PRO A 26 -3.56 -35.29 32.63
CA PRO A 26 -2.53 -35.63 31.65
C PRO A 26 -3.14 -36.57 30.60
N GLN A 27 -3.12 -36.19 29.34
CA GLN A 27 -3.26 -37.15 28.24
C GLN A 27 -2.18 -36.89 27.20
N ASN A 28 -1.23 -37.82 27.16
CA ASN A 28 -0.46 -38.16 25.97
C ASN A 28 -1.38 -38.16 24.75
N GLN A 29 -1.14 -37.27 23.80
CA GLN A 29 -1.50 -37.51 22.41
C GLN A 29 -0.37 -37.02 21.51
N LEU A 30 0.00 -37.91 20.58
CA LEU A 30 1.13 -37.81 19.68
C LEU A 30 1.11 -36.49 18.89
N PHE A 31 2.23 -35.77 18.88
CA PHE A 31 2.50 -34.72 17.90
C PHE A 31 3.05 -35.35 16.61
N PRO A 32 2.38 -35.23 15.45
CA PRO A 32 3.07 -35.30 14.17
C PRO A 32 3.73 -33.94 13.91
N SER A 33 5.03 -33.96 13.63
CA SER A 33 5.84 -32.82 13.23
C SER A 33 5.19 -32.02 12.09
N PRO A 34 5.26 -30.67 12.09
CA PRO A 34 4.86 -29.91 10.92
C PRO A 34 5.81 -30.21 9.76
N PRO A 35 5.31 -30.39 8.52
CA PRO A 35 6.17 -30.49 7.36
C PRO A 35 6.85 -29.14 7.13
N SER A 36 8.18 -29.15 7.13
CA SER A 36 9.02 -28.10 6.54
C SER A 36 8.51 -27.80 5.13
N THR A 37 7.73 -26.75 4.99
CA THR A 37 7.31 -26.23 3.69
C THR A 37 8.17 -25.02 3.41
N ALA A 38 9.06 -25.17 2.45
CA ALA A 38 9.90 -24.11 1.92
C ALA A 38 9.05 -22.89 1.52
N PRO A 39 9.59 -21.65 1.58
CA PRO A 39 8.88 -20.48 1.09
C PRO A 39 8.87 -20.49 -0.43
N SER A 40 7.85 -21.13 -1.01
CA SER A 40 7.53 -20.99 -2.43
C SER A 40 7.05 -19.56 -2.68
N LYS A 41 7.89 -18.80 -3.38
CA LYS A 41 7.57 -17.50 -3.98
C LYS A 41 6.41 -17.69 -4.96
N SER A 42 5.19 -17.49 -4.50
CA SER A 42 4.02 -17.35 -5.36
C SER A 42 3.02 -16.46 -4.63
N SER A 43 3.07 -15.17 -4.93
CA SER A 43 2.07 -14.19 -4.52
C SER A 43 0.75 -14.46 -5.22
N ALA A 44 0.06 -15.54 -4.84
CA ALA A 44 -1.35 -15.71 -5.11
C ALA A 44 -2.08 -15.24 -3.85
N SER A 45 -2.82 -14.13 -3.97
CA SER A 45 -3.67 -13.61 -2.89
C SER A 45 -4.51 -14.74 -2.31
N GLN A 46 -4.54 -14.88 -0.98
CA GLN A 46 -5.34 -15.91 -0.34
C GLN A 46 -6.83 -15.67 -0.67
N PRO A 47 -7.62 -16.72 -0.95
CA PRO A 47 -9.04 -16.56 -1.26
C PRO A 47 -9.76 -15.88 -0.09
N GLY A 48 -10.19 -14.63 -0.30
CA GLY A 48 -10.93 -13.81 0.67
C GLY A 48 -10.24 -12.51 1.06
N VAL A 49 -8.93 -12.34 0.81
CA VAL A 49 -8.24 -11.09 1.14
C VAL A 49 -8.27 -10.14 -0.06
N PRO A 50 -8.71 -8.88 0.11
CA PRO A 50 -8.67 -7.90 -0.97
C PRO A 50 -7.24 -7.68 -1.47
N TRP A 51 -7.03 -7.65 -2.78
CA TRP A 51 -5.70 -7.58 -3.41
C TRP A 51 -4.81 -6.43 -2.89
N HIS A 52 -5.42 -5.31 -2.50
CA HIS A 52 -4.74 -4.10 -2.03
C HIS A 52 -4.23 -4.20 -0.58
N VAL A 53 -4.68 -5.22 0.17
CA VAL A 53 -4.22 -5.52 1.54
C VAL A 53 -2.94 -6.35 1.48
N ASP A 54 -2.91 -7.35 0.60
CA ASP A 54 -1.74 -8.21 0.36
C ASP A 54 -0.83 -7.70 -0.77
N PHE A 55 -0.99 -6.45 -1.17
CA PHE A 55 -0.20 -5.90 -2.26
C PHE A 55 1.25 -5.72 -1.81
N HIS A 56 2.15 -6.36 -2.56
CA HIS A 56 3.59 -6.23 -2.39
C HIS A 56 4.17 -5.56 -3.64
N LEU A 57 4.87 -4.45 -3.43
CA LEU A 57 5.62 -3.81 -4.50
C LEU A 57 6.69 -4.76 -5.02
N ASN A 58 6.68 -4.99 -6.34
CA ASN A 58 7.78 -5.70 -6.97
C ASN A 58 8.94 -4.73 -7.16
N TRP A 59 9.85 -4.73 -6.18
CA TRP A 59 11.06 -3.91 -6.16
C TRP A 59 11.99 -4.17 -7.34
N ASP A 60 11.92 -5.31 -8.03
CA ASP A 60 12.75 -5.58 -9.20
C ASP A 60 12.38 -4.73 -10.42
N GLN A 61 11.14 -4.21 -10.47
CA GLN A 61 10.73 -3.25 -11.49
C GLN A 61 11.04 -1.79 -11.10
N VAL A 62 11.41 -1.56 -9.85
CA VAL A 62 11.80 -0.22 -9.35
C VAL A 62 13.28 0.00 -9.69
N SER A 63 13.61 1.19 -10.20
CA SER A 63 14.99 1.53 -10.56
C SER A 63 15.95 1.33 -9.38
N SER A 64 17.12 0.76 -9.66
CA SER A 64 18.17 0.50 -8.67
C SER A 64 18.57 1.74 -7.88
N ALA A 65 18.52 2.93 -8.50
CA ALA A 65 18.79 4.20 -7.82
C ALA A 65 17.82 4.45 -6.66
N ILE A 66 16.51 4.20 -6.87
CA ILE A 66 15.48 4.36 -5.84
C ILE A 66 15.68 3.31 -4.75
N ARG A 67 15.93 2.05 -5.13
CA ARG A 67 16.17 0.95 -4.18
C ARG A 67 17.34 1.27 -3.26
N LEU A 68 18.44 1.77 -3.81
CA LEU A 68 19.63 2.14 -3.05
C LEU A 68 19.35 3.27 -2.06
N ARG A 69 18.57 4.29 -2.45
CA ARG A 69 18.16 5.36 -1.54
C ARG A 69 17.28 4.84 -0.40
N VAL A 70 16.36 3.93 -0.72
CA VAL A 70 15.47 3.30 0.26
C VAL A 70 16.25 2.44 1.25
N GLU A 71 17.25 1.69 0.77
CA GLU A 71 18.16 0.90 1.61
C GLU A 71 19.03 1.78 2.52
N LYS A 72 19.46 2.94 2.01
CA LYS A 72 20.15 3.98 2.80
C LYS A 72 19.22 4.78 3.71
N GLU A 73 17.93 4.45 3.75
CA GLU A 73 16.88 5.18 4.46
C GLU A 73 16.79 6.67 4.10
N GLU A 74 17.28 7.02 2.91
CA GLU A 74 17.26 8.38 2.40
C GLU A 74 15.97 8.66 1.63
N ARG A 75 15.58 9.93 1.61
CA ARG A 75 14.45 10.40 0.82
C ARG A 75 14.86 10.41 -0.66
N PRO A 76 14.14 9.68 -1.55
CA PRO A 76 14.43 9.72 -2.98
C PRO A 76 14.29 11.13 -3.54
N LEU A 77 15.08 11.44 -4.57
CA LEU A 77 15.01 12.72 -5.28
C LEU A 77 13.60 12.94 -5.88
N PRO A 78 13.19 14.19 -6.16
CA PRO A 78 11.86 14.47 -6.70
C PRO A 78 11.52 13.68 -7.97
N ASP A 79 12.48 13.49 -8.88
CA ASP A 79 12.27 12.74 -10.12
C ASP A 79 12.29 11.22 -9.91
N GLU A 80 13.15 10.73 -9.02
CA GLU A 80 13.15 9.34 -8.56
C GLU A 80 11.83 8.96 -7.89
N ARG A 81 11.29 9.84 -7.05
CA ARG A 81 10.00 9.66 -6.39
C ARG A 81 8.86 9.62 -7.41
N LYS A 82 8.88 10.47 -8.45
CA LYS A 82 7.90 10.39 -9.55
C LYS A 82 8.00 9.05 -10.27
N ALA A 83 9.20 8.59 -10.60
CA ALA A 83 9.42 7.30 -11.27
C ALA A 83 8.91 6.13 -10.43
N PHE A 84 9.17 6.16 -9.12
CA PHE A 84 8.61 5.21 -8.16
C PHE A 84 7.08 5.19 -8.21
N VAL A 85 6.43 6.34 -8.14
CA VAL A 85 4.96 6.46 -8.20
C VAL A 85 4.41 5.92 -9.52
N VAL A 86 5.10 6.13 -10.64
CA VAL A 86 4.69 5.57 -11.94
C VAL A 86 4.70 4.05 -11.91
N VAL A 87 5.79 3.43 -11.46
CA VAL A 87 5.90 1.96 -11.37
C VAL A 87 4.87 1.39 -10.40
N LEU A 88 4.70 2.01 -9.24
CA LEU A 88 3.70 1.60 -8.25
C LEU A 88 2.28 1.61 -8.83
N VAL A 89 1.88 2.70 -9.50
CA VAL A 89 0.55 2.79 -10.13
C VAL A 89 0.41 1.78 -11.25
N ASP A 90 1.43 1.58 -12.08
CA ASP A 90 1.38 0.60 -13.17
C ASP A 90 1.26 -0.84 -12.62
N GLN A 91 1.82 -1.15 -11.46
CA GLN A 91 1.61 -2.43 -10.76
C GLN A 91 0.21 -2.54 -10.16
N MET A 92 -0.30 -1.50 -9.49
CA MET A 92 -1.67 -1.49 -8.97
C MET A 92 -2.71 -1.67 -10.09
N MET A 93 -2.49 -1.04 -11.24
CA MET A 93 -3.39 -1.11 -12.39
C MET A 93 -3.40 -2.48 -13.11
N GLN A 94 -2.45 -3.37 -12.81
CA GLN A 94 -2.48 -4.76 -13.26
C GLN A 94 -3.55 -5.58 -12.53
N HIS A 95 -3.86 -5.21 -11.28
CA HIS A 95 -4.90 -5.85 -10.48
C HIS A 95 -6.27 -5.23 -10.74
N GLU A 96 -6.35 -3.90 -10.73
CA GLU A 96 -7.62 -3.19 -10.89
C GLU A 96 -7.42 -1.93 -11.73
N ARG A 97 -8.19 -1.81 -12.83
CA ARG A 97 -7.94 -0.77 -13.83
C ARG A 97 -8.20 0.64 -13.32
N ASN A 98 -9.02 0.82 -12.29
CA ASN A 98 -9.35 2.11 -11.71
C ASN A 98 -9.33 2.08 -10.17
N PRO A 99 -8.13 2.00 -9.55
CA PRO A 99 -8.00 1.89 -8.10
C PRO A 99 -8.66 3.08 -7.39
N THR A 100 -9.63 2.76 -6.54
CA THR A 100 -10.29 3.75 -5.67
C THR A 100 -9.31 4.30 -4.65
N ARG A 101 -9.64 5.49 -4.10
CA ARG A 101 -8.80 6.16 -3.08
C ARG A 101 -8.51 5.27 -1.87
N ALA A 102 -9.46 4.44 -1.43
CA ALA A 102 -9.29 3.55 -0.29
C ALA A 102 -8.26 2.44 -0.58
N MET A 103 -8.26 1.90 -1.81
CA MET A 103 -7.28 0.91 -2.24
C MET A 103 -5.89 1.54 -2.33
N CYS A 104 -5.77 2.72 -2.95
CA CYS A 104 -4.51 3.47 -2.99
C CYS A 104 -3.96 3.74 -1.58
N HIS A 105 -4.83 4.09 -0.64
CA HIS A 105 -4.44 4.37 0.73
C HIS A 105 -3.86 3.14 1.43
N SER A 106 -4.50 1.98 1.29
CA SER A 106 -4.03 0.74 1.92
C SER A 106 -2.63 0.35 1.42
N VAL A 107 -2.43 0.41 0.11
CA VAL A 107 -1.13 0.12 -0.53
C VAL A 107 -0.05 1.11 -0.07
N VAL A 108 -0.35 2.41 -0.13
CA VAL A 108 0.59 3.48 0.25
C VAL A 108 0.96 3.39 1.73
N ARG A 109 -0.02 3.13 2.60
CA ARG A 109 0.21 2.94 4.02
C ARG A 109 1.18 1.78 4.28
N ASN A 110 1.01 0.64 3.58
CA ASN A 110 1.90 -0.50 3.74
C ASN A 110 3.35 -0.14 3.38
N ILE A 111 3.56 0.55 2.26
CA ILE A 111 4.88 0.99 1.79
C ILE A 111 5.55 1.95 2.78
N VAL A 112 4.80 2.93 3.29
CA VAL A 112 5.33 3.91 4.25
C VAL A 112 5.67 3.23 5.58
N ARG A 113 4.91 2.21 6.02
CA ARG A 113 5.24 1.43 7.22
C ARG A 113 6.56 0.65 7.06
N SER A 114 6.83 0.12 5.87
CA SER A 114 8.09 -0.57 5.59
C SER A 114 9.28 0.39 5.47
N HIS A 115 9.06 1.60 4.94
CA HIS A 115 10.12 2.58 4.66
C HIS A 115 9.71 4.00 5.09
N PRO A 116 9.55 4.24 6.41
CA PRO A 116 9.01 5.51 6.90
C PRO A 116 9.95 6.68 6.62
N LYS A 117 11.28 6.48 6.69
CA LYS A 117 12.27 7.55 6.47
C LYS A 117 12.35 8.01 5.01
N SER A 118 12.18 7.11 4.06
CA SER A 118 12.29 7.43 2.62
C SER A 118 11.00 8.01 2.05
N PHE A 119 9.85 7.47 2.44
CA PHE A 119 8.55 7.82 1.83
C PHE A 119 7.60 8.55 2.77
N GLY A 120 7.81 8.47 4.08
CA GLY A 120 6.96 9.11 5.07
C GLY A 120 7.11 10.63 5.10
N ASP A 121 6.04 11.28 5.54
CA ASP A 121 5.97 12.70 5.83
C ASP A 121 6.45 12.97 7.26
N ILE A 122 7.72 12.65 7.50
CA ILE A 122 8.40 12.88 8.77
C ILE A 122 8.95 14.32 8.78
N GLY A 123 8.58 15.09 9.80
CA GLY A 123 9.08 16.42 10.05
C GLY A 123 10.52 16.42 10.57
N LYS A 124 11.15 17.59 10.63
CA LYS A 124 12.55 17.76 11.05
C LYS A 124 12.85 17.25 12.46
N HIS A 125 11.81 17.12 13.29
CA HIS A 125 11.92 16.70 14.69
C HIS A 125 11.49 15.24 14.91
N GLY A 126 11.26 14.47 13.84
CA GLY A 126 10.72 13.11 13.91
C GLY A 126 9.20 13.03 14.04
N ASP A 127 8.53 14.18 14.18
CA ASP A 127 7.07 14.24 14.23
C ASP A 127 6.46 13.87 12.88
N THR A 128 5.61 12.84 12.88
CA THR A 128 4.92 12.39 11.67
C THR A 128 3.54 13.03 11.63
N ALA A 129 3.21 13.71 10.54
CA ALA A 129 1.88 14.29 10.36
C ALA A 129 0.85 13.18 10.09
N GLY A 130 0.10 12.78 11.12
CA GLY A 130 -0.90 11.70 11.04
C GLY A 130 -0.27 10.36 10.68
N ASP A 131 -0.82 9.67 9.67
CA ASP A 131 -0.28 8.39 9.16
C ASP A 131 1.02 8.57 8.33
N GLY A 132 1.50 9.80 8.12
CA GLY A 132 2.73 10.09 7.39
C GLY A 132 2.68 9.75 5.89
N CYS A 133 1.51 9.44 5.36
CA CYS A 133 1.36 8.88 4.03
C CYS A 133 0.63 9.82 3.05
N HIS A 134 0.37 11.06 3.46
CA HIS A 134 -0.47 12.00 2.73
C HIS A 134 0.16 12.43 1.40
N SER A 135 1.45 12.80 1.40
CA SER A 135 2.13 13.27 0.20
C SER A 135 2.23 12.18 -0.87
N LEU A 136 2.56 10.95 -0.46
CA LEU A 136 2.66 9.82 -1.38
C LEU A 136 1.28 9.44 -1.91
N LEU A 137 0.25 9.42 -1.06
CA LEU A 137 -1.13 9.15 -1.46
C LEU A 137 -1.62 10.14 -2.52
N GLN A 138 -1.37 11.43 -2.32
CA GLN A 138 -1.74 12.46 -3.30
C GLN A 138 -1.06 12.20 -4.65
N GLN A 139 0.24 11.90 -4.66
CA GLN A 139 0.98 11.63 -5.90
C GLN A 139 0.41 10.40 -6.64
N VAL A 140 0.12 9.32 -5.92
CA VAL A 140 -0.49 8.11 -6.48
C VAL A 140 -1.87 8.41 -7.06
N LYS A 141 -2.74 9.09 -6.30
CA LYS A 141 -4.09 9.47 -6.76
C LYS A 141 -4.03 10.30 -8.04
N THR A 142 -3.21 11.35 -8.04
CA THR A 142 -3.03 12.23 -9.21
C THR A 142 -2.53 11.43 -10.42
N ARG A 143 -1.60 10.50 -10.23
CA ARG A 143 -1.08 9.66 -11.32
C ARG A 143 -2.13 8.71 -11.88
N VAL A 144 -2.94 8.08 -11.01
CA VAL A 144 -4.09 7.25 -11.42
C VAL A 144 -5.08 8.06 -12.24
N GLU A 145 -5.43 9.27 -11.78
CA GLU A 145 -6.35 10.15 -12.50
C GLU A 145 -5.81 10.55 -13.88
N TYR A 146 -4.52 10.85 -14.00
CA TYR A 146 -3.89 11.11 -15.30
C TYR A 146 -3.93 9.89 -16.21
N ARG A 147 -3.59 8.69 -15.72
CA ARG A 147 -3.68 7.44 -16.50
C ARG A 147 -5.09 7.22 -17.04
N ASN A 148 -6.11 7.43 -16.20
CA ASN A 148 -7.52 7.29 -16.57
C ASN A 148 -7.95 8.30 -17.66
N ARG A 149 -7.61 9.59 -17.48
CA ARG A 149 -7.91 10.65 -18.46
C ARG A 149 -7.25 10.40 -19.81
N ASN A 150 -5.98 10.00 -19.81
CA ASN A 150 -5.25 9.69 -21.04
C ASN A 150 -5.87 8.50 -21.79
N ASN A 151 -6.40 7.51 -21.08
CA ASN A 151 -7.08 6.37 -21.72
C ASN A 151 -8.37 6.81 -22.44
N THR A 152 -9.20 7.64 -21.79
CA THR A 152 -10.42 8.20 -22.40
C THR A 152 -10.11 9.08 -23.62
N LEU A 153 -9.07 9.92 -23.54
CA LEU A 153 -8.66 10.77 -24.65
C LEU A 153 -8.10 9.96 -25.82
N ALA A 154 -7.31 8.91 -25.56
CA ALA A 154 -6.78 8.02 -26.58
C ALA A 154 -7.92 7.32 -27.35
N GLN A 155 -8.91 6.78 -26.64
CA GLN A 155 -10.08 6.15 -27.25
C GLN A 155 -10.89 7.13 -28.10
N ARG A 156 -11.00 8.39 -27.68
CA ARG A 156 -11.69 9.44 -28.45
C ARG A 156 -10.94 9.81 -29.74
N ARG A 157 -9.60 9.84 -29.71
CA ARG A 157 -8.76 10.07 -30.90
C ARG A 157 -8.89 8.91 -31.89
N GLU A 158 -8.85 7.68 -31.41
CA GLU A 158 -9.02 6.50 -32.26
C GLU A 158 -10.41 6.45 -32.92
N ARG A 159 -11.49 6.75 -32.19
CA ARG A 159 -12.83 6.85 -32.77
C ARG A 159 -12.95 7.93 -33.85
N ARG A 160 -12.25 9.07 -33.69
CA ARG A 160 -12.20 10.13 -34.71
C ARG A 160 -11.42 9.67 -35.95
N GLN A 161 -10.31 8.98 -35.77
CA GLN A 161 -9.49 8.48 -36.87
C GLN A 161 -10.22 7.40 -37.69
N ARG A 162 -10.93 6.48 -37.02
CA ARG A 162 -11.79 5.48 -37.69
C ARG A 162 -12.95 6.11 -38.46
N ARG A 163 -13.55 7.21 -37.96
CA ARG A 163 -14.61 7.94 -38.66
C ARG A 163 -14.12 8.77 -39.84
N GLY A 164 -12.86 9.22 -39.83
CA GLY A 164 -12.26 9.99 -40.91
C GLY A 164 -11.82 9.17 -42.13
N ASN A 165 -11.53 7.87 -41.94
CA ASN A 165 -10.94 7.03 -42.99
C ASN A 165 -11.95 6.29 -43.90
N GLY A 166 -13.26 6.41 -43.66
CA GLY A 166 -14.30 5.66 -44.38
C GLY A 166 -14.93 6.35 -45.61
N ARG A 167 -14.35 7.45 -46.13
CA ARG A 167 -14.95 8.25 -47.24
C ARG A 167 -14.00 8.55 -48.41
N ARG A 168 -13.05 7.67 -48.72
CA ARG A 168 -12.24 7.75 -49.96
C ARG A 168 -12.24 6.41 -50.67
N GLY A 169 -13.26 6.20 -51.50
CA GLY A 169 -13.34 5.01 -52.35
C GLY A 169 -14.73 4.87 -52.96
N GLN A 170 -14.98 5.63 -54.03
CA GLN A 170 -15.88 5.29 -55.15
C GLN A 170 -15.94 6.49 -56.11
N THR A 171 -14.90 6.67 -56.93
CA THR A 171 -15.03 7.40 -58.20
C THR A 171 -15.28 6.37 -59.27
N GLY A 172 -16.53 6.32 -59.74
CA GLY A 172 -17.00 5.39 -60.76
C GLY A 172 -16.23 5.56 -62.08
N LYS A 173 -15.77 4.44 -62.62
CA LYS A 173 -15.43 4.29 -64.03
C LYS A 173 -16.71 4.51 -64.86
N ARG A 174 -16.79 5.63 -65.58
CA ARG A 174 -17.70 5.74 -66.72
C ARG A 174 -16.90 5.38 -67.97
N SER A 175 -17.30 4.25 -68.56
CA SER A 175 -16.90 3.83 -69.89
C SER A 175 -17.63 4.71 -70.90
N CYS A 176 -16.89 5.31 -71.82
CA CYS A 176 -17.38 5.75 -73.13
C CYS A 176 -16.58 4.97 -74.17
#